data_AF-A0A6N6RZX9-F1
#
_entry.id   AF-A0A6N6RZX9-F1
#
_cell.length_a   1.000
_cell.length_b   1.000
_cell.length_c   1.000
_cell.angle_alpha   90.00
_cell.angle_beta   90.00
_cell.angle_gamma   90.00
#
_symmetry.space_group_name_H-M   'P 1'
#
loop_
_entity.id
_entity.type
_entity.pdbx_description
1 polymer ?
#
loop_
_entity_poly.entity_id
_entity_poly.type
_entity_poly.pdbx_seq_one_letter_code
_entity_poly.pdbx_strand_id
1 'polypeptide(L)'
;MQGRFSALIVLAYLLTQIFFTGSYLSYAQGTQGQENPHDMKTIGRDQFIENRCVRCHTIGRGRFVGPDLSGVGDKYTREDLIKWIENPQQVYQATGKMPVN
;
A
#
# COMPACT_ATOMS: atom_id res chain seq x y z
N MET A 1 -2.67 46.95 -39.01
CA MET A 1 -2.06 45.63 -39.29
C MET A 1 -1.35 44.99 -38.07
N GLN A 2 -1.42 45.57 -36.86
CA GLN A 2 -0.67 45.08 -35.67
C GLN A 2 -1.35 43.94 -34.89
N GLY A 3 -2.68 43.82 -34.92
CA GLY A 3 -3.41 42.83 -34.07
C GLY A 3 -3.26 41.36 -34.48
N ARG A 4 -2.82 41.09 -35.72
CA ARG A 4 -2.71 39.71 -36.27
C ARG A 4 -1.43 39.02 -35.79
N PHE A 5 -0.36 39.79 -35.61
CA PHE A 5 0.93 39.29 -35.15
C PHE A 5 0.91 38.93 -33.66
N SER A 6 0.19 39.70 -32.83
CA SER A 6 0.04 39.42 -31.40
C SER A 6 -0.75 38.13 -31.13
N ALA A 7 -1.80 37.84 -31.91
CA ALA A 7 -2.59 36.62 -31.76
C ALA A 7 -1.78 35.35 -32.05
N LEU A 8 -0.88 35.39 -33.05
CA LEU A 8 -0.02 34.27 -33.41
C LEU A 8 1.03 33.97 -32.34
N ILE A 9 1.59 35.02 -31.70
CA ILE A 9 2.57 34.86 -30.62
C ILE A 9 1.91 34.24 -29.37
N VAL A 10 0.70 34.68 -29.02
CA VAL A 10 -0.05 34.12 -27.89
C VAL A 10 -0.43 32.66 -28.15
N LEU A 11 -0.89 32.34 -29.37
CA LEU A 11 -1.19 30.95 -29.74
C LEU A 11 0.06 30.07 -29.71
N ALA A 12 1.19 30.52 -30.25
CA ALA A 12 2.45 29.78 -30.20
C ALA A 12 2.90 29.55 -28.74
N TYR A 13 2.80 30.56 -27.89
CA TYR A 13 3.14 30.45 -26.48
C TYR A 13 2.24 29.43 -25.75
N LEU A 14 0.91 29.51 -25.93
CA LEU A 14 -0.03 28.57 -25.33
C LEU A 14 0.22 27.13 -25.80
N LEU A 15 0.53 26.93 -27.08
CA LEU A 15 0.90 25.62 -27.60
C LEU A 15 2.17 25.09 -26.94
N THR A 16 3.22 25.90 -26.82
CA THR A 16 4.47 25.48 -26.14
C THR A 16 4.24 25.12 -24.67
N GLN A 17 3.37 25.87 -23.97
CA GLN A 17 3.01 25.59 -22.59
C GLN A 17 2.27 24.26 -22.45
N ILE A 18 1.35 23.94 -23.38
CA ILE A 18 0.61 22.66 -23.41
C ILE A 18 1.56 21.47 -23.68
N PHE A 19 2.51 21.62 -24.60
CA PHE A 19 3.51 20.57 -24.88
C PHE A 19 4.44 20.33 -23.69
N PHE A 20 4.91 21.40 -23.03
CA PHE A 20 5.73 21.27 -21.82
C PHE A 20 4.91 20.66 -20.67
N THR A 21 3.77 21.23 -20.28
CA THR A 21 2.98 20.69 -19.16
C THR A 21 2.47 19.26 -19.38
N GLY A 22 2.08 18.90 -20.61
CA GLY A 22 1.67 17.53 -20.95
C GLY A 22 2.79 16.51 -20.74
N SER A 23 4.01 16.85 -21.15
CA SER A 23 5.20 15.99 -21.00
C SER A 23 5.61 15.82 -19.54
N TYR A 24 5.49 16.88 -18.73
CA TYR A 24 5.78 16.84 -17.30
C TYR A 24 4.76 16.00 -16.53
N LEU A 25 3.47 16.06 -16.89
CA LEU A 25 2.44 15.23 -16.26
C LEU A 25 2.68 13.73 -16.52
N SER A 26 3.05 13.35 -17.76
CA SER A 26 3.43 11.97 -18.07
C SER A 26 4.67 11.50 -17.32
N TYR A 27 5.67 12.37 -17.14
CA TYR A 27 6.85 12.06 -16.33
C TYR A 27 6.51 11.84 -14.85
N ALA A 28 5.66 12.69 -14.26
CA ALA A 28 5.21 12.53 -12.88
C ALA A 28 4.46 11.21 -12.66
N GLN A 29 3.62 10.80 -13.61
CA GLN A 29 2.87 9.54 -13.55
C GLN A 29 3.77 8.29 -13.67
N GLY A 30 4.88 8.36 -14.43
CA GLY A 30 5.83 7.25 -14.56
C GLY A 30 6.56 6.87 -13.28
N THR A 31 6.54 7.75 -12.26
CA THR A 31 7.12 7.46 -10.93
C THR A 31 6.09 6.95 -9.92
N GLN A 32 4.81 6.92 -10.27
CA GLN A 32 3.75 6.42 -9.39
C GLN A 32 3.35 4.99 -9.74
N GLY A 33 3.90 4.05 -8.98
CA GLY A 33 3.17 2.85 -8.56
C GLY A 33 2.95 1.77 -9.60
N GLN A 34 4.02 1.28 -10.25
CA GLN A 34 3.97 -0.07 -10.76
C GLN A 34 4.23 -1.01 -9.58
N GLU A 35 3.16 -1.56 -8.98
CA GLU A 35 3.27 -2.56 -7.93
C GLU A 35 4.02 -3.78 -8.49
N ASN A 36 5.27 -3.97 -8.07
CA ASN A 36 6.05 -5.14 -8.46
C ASN A 36 5.40 -6.37 -7.79
N PRO A 37 4.96 -7.39 -8.55
CA PRO A 37 4.42 -8.63 -7.98
C PRO A 37 5.42 -9.38 -7.09
N HIS A 38 6.70 -9.01 -7.15
CA HIS A 38 7.78 -9.52 -6.31
C HIS A 38 8.18 -8.59 -5.16
N ASP A 39 7.45 -7.51 -4.91
CA ASP A 39 7.63 -6.73 -3.68
C ASP A 39 7.14 -7.56 -2.47
N MET A 40 8.01 -7.79 -1.49
CA MET A 40 7.68 -8.54 -0.28
C MET A 40 6.43 -7.98 0.42
N LYS A 41 6.19 -6.67 0.33
CA LYS A 41 5.01 -6.02 0.92
C LYS A 41 3.72 -6.41 0.20
N THR A 42 3.75 -6.54 -1.12
CA THR A 42 2.58 -6.95 -1.91
C THR A 42 2.33 -8.45 -1.72
N ILE A 43 3.38 -9.28 -1.73
CA ILE A 43 3.28 -10.72 -1.44
C ILE A 43 2.65 -10.98 -0.07
N GLY A 44 3.14 -10.32 0.99
CA GLY A 44 2.59 -10.50 2.34
C GLY A 44 1.13 -10.07 2.47
N ARG A 45 0.76 -8.95 1.82
CA ARG A 45 -0.65 -8.49 1.75
C ARG A 45 -1.53 -9.53 1.06
N ASP A 46 -1.09 -10.05 -0.07
CA ASP A 46 -1.88 -10.94 -0.89
C ASP A 46 -2.07 -12.29 -0.17
N GLN A 47 -1.02 -12.84 0.45
CA GLN A 47 -1.13 -14.02 1.32
C GLN A 47 -2.08 -13.81 2.50
N PHE A 48 -2.10 -12.63 3.11
CA PHE A 48 -3.01 -12.31 4.22
C PHE A 48 -4.49 -12.35 3.76
N ILE A 49 -4.76 -11.97 2.52
CA ILE A 49 -6.10 -12.00 1.93
C ILE A 49 -6.45 -13.42 1.47
N GLU A 50 -5.56 -14.09 0.75
CA GLU A 50 -5.76 -15.43 0.17
C GLU A 50 -5.98 -16.50 1.25
N ASN A 51 -5.21 -16.44 2.34
CA ASN A 51 -5.39 -17.30 3.50
C ASN A 51 -6.55 -16.85 4.42
N ARG A 52 -7.30 -15.82 3.99
CA ARG A 52 -8.55 -15.37 4.60
C ARG A 52 -8.38 -14.87 6.04
N CYS A 53 -7.20 -14.37 6.40
CA CYS A 53 -6.90 -13.77 7.70
C CYS A 53 -7.80 -12.56 7.98
N VAL A 54 -8.12 -11.80 6.92
CA VAL A 54 -9.04 -10.65 6.92
C VAL A 54 -10.46 -10.96 7.43
N ARG A 55 -10.87 -12.23 7.47
CA ARG A 55 -12.19 -12.60 7.99
C ARG A 55 -12.28 -12.52 9.50
N CYS A 56 -11.14 -12.60 10.20
CA CYS A 56 -11.11 -12.60 11.65
C CYS A 56 -10.34 -11.40 12.21
N HIS A 57 -9.29 -10.97 11.52
CA HIS A 57 -8.39 -9.92 11.97
C HIS A 57 -8.59 -8.62 11.20
N THR A 58 -8.37 -7.52 11.89
CA THR A 58 -8.30 -6.18 11.31
C THR A 58 -6.88 -5.66 11.36
N ILE A 59 -6.65 -4.52 10.68
CA ILE A 59 -5.43 -3.72 10.79
C ILE A 59 -5.86 -2.30 11.16
N GLY A 60 -5.66 -1.91 12.43
CA GLY A 60 -5.89 -0.57 12.96
C GLY A 60 -7.35 -0.22 13.20
N ARG A 61 -8.25 -1.22 13.25
CA ARG A 61 -9.69 -1.03 13.47
C ARG A 61 -10.18 -1.67 14.77
N GLY A 62 -9.28 -2.17 15.60
CA GLY A 62 -9.60 -2.84 16.85
C GLY A 62 -10.06 -4.29 16.65
N ARG A 63 -10.38 -4.93 17.78
CA ARG A 63 -10.77 -6.35 17.82
C ARG A 63 -12.05 -6.60 17.02
N PHE A 64 -12.05 -7.69 16.24
CA PHE A 64 -13.23 -8.19 15.54
C PHE A 64 -13.59 -9.59 16.05
N VAL A 65 -13.16 -10.64 15.34
CA VAL A 65 -13.22 -12.03 15.83
C VAL A 65 -11.92 -12.37 16.55
N GLY A 66 -10.79 -12.11 15.89
CA GLY A 66 -9.45 -12.12 16.48
C GLY A 66 -9.01 -10.72 16.91
N PRO A 67 -7.84 -10.61 17.58
CA PRO A 67 -7.22 -9.32 17.88
C PRO A 67 -6.87 -8.53 16.61
N ASP A 68 -6.80 -7.21 16.74
CA ASP A 68 -6.21 -6.36 15.70
C ASP A 68 -4.74 -6.73 15.51
N LEU A 69 -4.21 -6.70 14.29
CA LEU A 69 -2.81 -7.00 14.00
C LEU A 69 -1.97 -5.75 13.67
N SER A 70 -2.51 -4.55 13.86
CA SER A 70 -1.72 -3.31 13.79
C SER A 70 -0.53 -3.36 14.75
N GLY A 71 0.68 -3.10 14.25
CA GLY A 71 1.91 -3.09 15.04
C GLY A 71 2.38 -4.47 15.52
N VAL A 72 1.82 -5.57 15.00
CA VAL A 72 2.18 -6.93 15.45
C VAL A 72 3.66 -7.25 15.21
N GLY A 73 4.27 -6.67 14.18
CA GLY A 73 5.69 -6.82 13.87
C GLY A 73 6.62 -6.14 14.88
N ASP A 74 6.13 -5.16 15.63
CA ASP A 74 6.90 -4.51 16.70
C ASP A 74 6.80 -5.29 18.02
N LYS A 75 5.75 -6.11 18.17
CA LYS A 75 5.46 -6.88 19.39
C LYS A 75 6.09 -8.28 19.39
N TYR A 76 6.24 -8.89 18.22
CA TYR A 76 6.70 -10.27 18.08
C TYR A 76 7.88 -10.37 17.13
N THR A 77 8.82 -11.26 17.47
CA THR A 77 9.90 -11.62 16.55
C THR A 77 9.35 -12.37 15.34
N ARG A 78 10.13 -12.43 14.26
CA ARG A 78 9.75 -13.20 13.07
C ARG A 78 9.50 -14.67 13.41
N GLU A 79 10.33 -15.23 14.27
CA GLU A 79 10.26 -16.62 14.73
C GLU A 79 8.97 -16.87 15.52
N ASP A 80 8.55 -15.91 16.34
CA ASP A 80 7.29 -16.03 17.08
C ASP A 80 6.07 -15.90 16.16
N LEU A 81 6.10 -14.99 15.19
CA LEU A 81 5.04 -14.87 14.18
C LEU A 81 4.88 -16.15 13.37
N ILE A 82 5.96 -16.82 13.01
CA ILE A 82 5.90 -18.11 12.31
C ILE A 82 5.19 -19.16 13.17
N LYS A 83 5.54 -19.29 14.45
CA LYS A 83 4.85 -20.23 15.36
C LYS A 83 3.35 -19.93 15.47
N TRP A 84 2.98 -18.64 15.53
CA TRP A 84 1.58 -18.22 15.55
C TRP A 84 0.83 -18.57 14.27
N ILE A 85 1.47 -18.46 13.11
CA ILE A 85 0.86 -18.79 11.81
C ILE A 85 0.75 -20.31 11.63
N GLU A 86 1.77 -21.07 12.04
CA GLU A 86 1.82 -22.52 11.87
C GLU A 86 0.88 -23.26 12.81
N ASN A 87 0.87 -22.93 14.10
CA ASN A 87 0.04 -23.61 15.10
C ASN A 87 -0.36 -22.70 16.26
N PRO A 88 -1.36 -21.82 16.08
CA PRO A 88 -1.78 -20.91 17.13
C PRO A 88 -2.32 -21.64 18.37
N GLN A 89 -2.90 -22.83 18.20
CA GLN A 89 -3.43 -23.64 19.32
C GLN A 89 -2.32 -24.08 20.28
N GLN A 90 -1.18 -24.49 19.74
CA GLN A 90 -0.01 -24.85 20.56
C GLN A 90 0.51 -23.64 21.33
N VAL A 91 0.55 -22.47 20.70
CA VAL A 91 0.99 -21.24 21.39
C VAL A 91 -0.01 -20.84 22.48
N TYR A 92 -1.32 -20.97 22.25
CA TYR A 92 -2.34 -20.75 23.29
C TYR A 92 -2.17 -21.70 24.48
N GLN A 93 -1.94 -22.98 24.22
CA GLN A 93 -1.73 -23.98 25.27
C GLN A 93 -0.48 -23.68 26.10
N ALA A 94 0.61 -23.23 25.47
CA ALA A 94 1.86 -22.92 26.14
C ALA A 94 1.80 -21.63 26.98
N THR A 95 1.04 -20.63 26.53
CA THR A 95 0.98 -19.31 27.17
C THR A 95 -0.20 -19.12 28.11
N GLY A 96 -1.24 -19.95 27.97
CA GLY A 96 -2.46 -19.88 28.78
C GLY A 96 -3.32 -18.64 28.53
N LYS A 97 -3.00 -17.80 27.54
CA LYS A 97 -3.74 -16.56 27.22
C LYS A 97 -3.81 -16.33 25.72
N MET A 98 -4.97 -15.91 25.24
CA MET A 98 -5.11 -15.36 23.90
C MET A 98 -4.45 -13.97 23.84
N PRO A 99 -3.55 -13.67 22.88
CA PRO A 99 -2.97 -12.35 22.73
C PRO A 99 -4.05 -11.30 22.53
N VAL A 100 -3.92 -10.22 23.30
CA VAL A 100 -4.65 -8.99 23.06
C VAL A 100 -3.64 -8.00 22.46
N ASN A 101 -3.98 -7.45 21.29
CA ASN A 101 -3.28 -6.28 20.80
C ASN A 101 -3.80 -5.05 21.54
#